data_AF-A0A7S2ZYF7-F1
#
_entry.id   AF-A0A7S2ZYF7-F1
#
_cell.length_a   1.000
_cell.length_b   1.000
_cell.length_c   1.000
_cell.angle_alpha   90.00
_cell.angle_beta   90.00
_cell.angle_gamma   90.00
#
_symmetry.space_group_name_H-M   'P 1'
#
loop_
_entity.id
_entity.type
_entity.pdbx_description
1 polymer ?
#
loop_
_entity_poly.entity_id
_entity_poly.type
_entity_poly.pdbx_seq_one_letter_code
_entity_poly.pdbx_strand_id
1 'polypeptide(L)'
;SVVKRESKESLNCESHWTYDFGSKTWRGGTRPGRKCIVVREGTETFLDGNYELGEKKLITMDVGRDFETEEIVWGSVGGPFDFDKVESFADLVVEPSPERELSAP
;
A
#
# COMPACT_ATOMS: atom_id res chain seq x y z
N SER A 1 -21.30 -19.00 19.89
CA SER A 1 -20.65 -19.39 18.62
C SER A 1 -19.64 -18.32 18.27
N VAL A 2 -18.34 -18.62 18.38
CA VAL A 2 -17.29 -17.72 17.86
C VAL A 2 -17.21 -17.98 16.37
N VAL A 3 -17.72 -17.04 15.57
CA VAL A 3 -17.46 -17.06 14.12
C VAL A 3 -15.96 -16.80 13.97
N LYS A 4 -15.19 -17.85 13.67
CA LYS A 4 -13.84 -17.69 13.12
C LYS A 4 -14.03 -16.94 11.80
N ARG A 5 -13.79 -15.63 11.81
CA ARG A 5 -13.53 -14.92 10.56
C ARG A 5 -12.17 -15.45 10.11
N GLU A 6 -12.16 -16.37 9.16
CA GLU A 6 -10.95 -16.57 8.37
C GLU A 6 -10.65 -15.22 7.74
N SER A 7 -9.57 -14.57 8.18
CA SER A 7 -9.02 -13.45 7.45
C SER A 7 -8.58 -14.02 6.12
N LYS A 8 -9.43 -13.90 5.10
CA LYS A 8 -9.09 -14.17 3.71
C LYS A 8 -7.78 -13.42 3.47
N GLU A 9 -6.69 -14.16 3.36
CA GLU A 9 -5.35 -13.59 3.27
C GLU A 9 -5.34 -12.60 2.11
N SER A 10 -4.75 -11.42 2.33
CA SER A 10 -4.71 -10.33 1.35
C SER A 10 -3.76 -10.71 0.20
N LEU A 11 -4.21 -11.63 -0.64
CA LEU A 11 -3.47 -12.16 -1.78
C LEU A 11 -3.29 -11.05 -2.82
N ASN A 12 -2.08 -10.94 -3.38
CA ASN A 12 -1.72 -9.98 -4.43
C ASN A 12 -1.86 -8.49 -4.03
N CYS A 13 -1.61 -8.18 -2.76
CA CYS A 13 -1.63 -6.81 -2.22
C CYS A 13 -0.24 -6.18 -2.09
N GLU A 14 0.78 -6.79 -2.67
CA GLU A 14 2.12 -6.20 -2.73
C GLU A 14 2.11 -4.83 -3.43
N SER A 15 2.92 -3.93 -2.90
CA SER A 15 3.20 -2.62 -3.50
C SER A 15 4.40 -2.72 -4.43
N HIS A 16 4.30 -2.14 -5.62
CA HIS A 16 5.43 -1.98 -6.53
C HIS A 16 6.00 -0.57 -6.39
N TRP A 17 7.32 -0.47 -6.19
CA TRP A 17 8.03 0.79 -5.98
C TRP A 17 9.03 1.06 -7.09
N THR A 18 9.13 2.33 -7.48
CA THR A 18 10.14 2.84 -8.41
C THR A 18 10.77 4.09 -7.82
N TYR A 19 12.06 4.32 -8.09
CA TYR A 19 12.74 5.53 -7.66
C TYR A 19 12.75 6.57 -8.79
N ASP A 20 12.28 7.77 -8.51
CA ASP A 20 12.31 8.91 -9.42
C ASP A 20 13.51 9.80 -9.08
N PHE A 21 14.52 9.78 -9.95
CA PHE A 21 15.76 10.55 -9.76
C PHE A 21 15.56 12.07 -9.89
N GLY A 22 14.53 12.52 -10.62
CA GLY A 22 14.27 13.95 -10.84
C GLY A 22 13.69 14.62 -9.60
N SER A 23 12.71 13.97 -8.97
CA SER A 23 12.11 14.41 -7.71
C SER A 23 12.83 13.91 -6.46
N LYS A 24 13.71 12.91 -6.59
CA LYS A 24 14.40 12.21 -5.48
C LYS A 24 13.42 11.56 -4.50
N THR A 25 12.36 10.96 -5.03
CA THR A 25 11.34 10.27 -4.23
C THR A 25 11.13 8.85 -4.74
N TRP A 26 10.67 7.98 -3.84
CA TRP A 26 10.13 6.69 -4.19
C TRP A 26 8.64 6.85 -4.53
N ARG A 27 8.22 6.31 -5.67
CA ARG A 27 6.82 6.23 -6.07
C ARG A 27 6.35 4.79 -5.95
N GLY A 28 5.32 4.57 -5.16
CA GLY A 28 4.73 3.27 -4.92
C GLY A 28 3.29 3.21 -5.39
N GLY A 29 2.80 2.02 -5.70
CA GLY A 29 1.39 1.78 -5.91
C GLY A 29 1.03 0.33 -5.71
N THR A 30 -0.26 0.06 -5.55
CA THR A 30 -0.78 -1.32 -5.50
C THR A 30 -0.43 -2.03 -6.81
N ARG A 31 -0.01 -3.31 -6.72
CA ARG A 31 0.32 -4.10 -7.90
C ARG A 31 -0.79 -4.01 -8.96
N PRO A 32 -0.44 -3.78 -10.24
CA PRO A 32 -1.42 -3.73 -11.32
C PRO A 32 -2.25 -5.02 -11.43
N GLY A 33 -3.49 -4.88 -11.91
CA GLY A 33 -4.38 -6.01 -12.22
C GLY A 33 -5.56 -6.18 -11.27
N ARG A 34 -5.82 -5.23 -10.36
CA ARG A 34 -7.02 -5.18 -9.50
C ARG A 34 -7.19 -6.44 -8.64
N LYS A 35 -6.07 -7.04 -8.22
CA LYS A 35 -6.06 -8.33 -7.50
C LYS A 35 -6.02 -8.20 -5.99
N CYS A 36 -5.69 -7.02 -5.47
CA CYS A 36 -5.76 -6.76 -4.04
C CYS A 36 -7.21 -6.51 -3.63
N ILE A 37 -7.90 -7.56 -3.20
CA ILE A 37 -9.33 -7.52 -2.84
C ILE A 37 -9.49 -7.15 -1.37
N VAL A 38 -10.32 -6.15 -1.11
CA VAL A 38 -10.68 -5.72 0.24
C VAL A 38 -12.20 -5.81 0.39
N VAL A 39 -12.65 -6.56 1.40
CA VAL A 39 -14.07 -6.67 1.78
C VAL A 39 -14.36 -5.67 2.89
N ARG A 40 -15.25 -4.70 2.66
CA ARG A 40 -15.77 -3.79 3.69
C ARG A 40 -17.28 -3.84 3.69
N GLU A 41 -17.87 -4.04 4.86
CA GLU A 41 -19.34 -4.08 5.04
C GLU A 41 -20.06 -5.07 4.11
N GLY A 42 -19.38 -6.15 3.70
CA GLY A 42 -19.92 -7.16 2.78
C GLY A 42 -19.71 -6.85 1.29
N THR A 43 -19.16 -5.68 0.95
CA THR A 43 -18.85 -5.27 -0.43
C THR A 43 -17.38 -5.58 -0.75
N GLU A 44 -17.15 -6.31 -1.85
CA GLU A 44 -15.83 -6.55 -2.41
C GLU A 44 -15.40 -5.37 -3.30
N THR A 45 -14.18 -4.87 -3.09
CA THR A 45 -13.56 -3.78 -3.85
C THR A 45 -12.11 -4.14 -4.14
N PHE A 46 -11.50 -3.53 -5.16
CA PHE A 46 -10.04 -3.60 -5.30
C PHE A 46 -9.38 -2.36 -4.71
N LEU A 47 -8.23 -2.55 -4.05
CA LEU A 47 -7.39 -1.45 -3.57
C LEU A 47 -6.70 -0.77 -4.76
N ASP A 48 -6.86 0.54 -4.85
CA ASP A 48 -6.13 1.46 -5.72
C ASP A 48 -5.31 2.42 -4.84
N GLY A 49 -4.22 1.87 -4.29
CA GLY A 49 -3.27 2.59 -3.45
C GLY A 49 -2.17 3.27 -4.26
N ASN A 50 -1.86 4.53 -3.96
CA ASN A 50 -0.78 5.32 -4.56
C ASN A 50 0.04 6.00 -3.46
N TYR A 51 1.36 5.98 -3.60
CA TYR A 51 2.29 6.41 -2.55
C TYR A 51 3.46 7.22 -3.12
N GLU A 52 3.89 8.26 -2.42
CA GLU A 52 5.13 8.98 -2.67
C GLU A 52 5.90 9.13 -1.36
N LEU A 53 7.12 8.60 -1.30
CA LEU A 53 7.97 8.63 -0.12
C LEU A 53 9.25 9.40 -0.43
N GLY A 54 9.43 10.52 0.27
CA GLY A 54 10.64 11.33 0.24
C GLY A 54 11.39 11.31 1.56
N GLU A 55 12.41 12.16 1.67
CA GLU A 55 13.23 12.25 2.89
C GLU A 55 12.42 12.73 4.11
N LYS A 56 11.47 13.64 3.91
CA LYS A 56 10.72 14.32 5.00
C LYS A 56 9.21 14.11 4.96
N LYS A 57 8.69 13.60 3.84
CA LYS A 57 7.25 13.50 3.58
C LYS A 57 6.91 12.11 3.10
N LEU A 58 5.70 11.67 3.47
CA LEU A 58 5.03 10.52 2.92
C LEU A 58 3.64 10.98 2.47
N ILE A 59 3.36 10.87 1.19
CA ILE A 59 2.05 11.15 0.61
C ILE A 59 1.41 9.80 0.28
N THR A 60 0.21 9.54 0.79
CA THR A 60 -0.52 8.30 0.48
C THR A 60 -1.97 8.58 0.10
N MET A 61 -2.45 7.78 -0.84
CA MET A 61 -3.85 7.73 -1.22
C MET A 61 -4.26 6.26 -1.29
N ASP A 62 -5.14 5.86 -0.37
CA ASP A 62 -5.70 4.52 -0.33
C ASP A 62 -7.21 4.62 -0.59
N VAL A 63 -7.64 4.15 -1.76
CA VAL A 63 -9.06 4.08 -2.12
C VAL A 63 -9.42 2.67 -2.55
N GLY A 64 -10.61 2.23 -2.19
CA GLY A 64 -11.20 1.01 -2.75
C GLY A 64 -12.18 1.37 -3.83
N ARG A 65 -12.06 0.70 -4.98
CA ARG A 65 -12.92 0.92 -6.14
C ARG A 65 -13.82 -0.27 -6.41
N ASP A 66 -15.00 0.05 -6.95
CA ASP A 66 -15.91 -0.93 -7.50
C ASP A 66 -15.29 -1.60 -8.74
N PHE A 67 -15.47 -2.91 -8.90
CA PHE A 67 -14.87 -3.66 -10.01
C PHE A 67 -15.46 -3.34 -11.37
N GLU A 68 -16.74 -2.98 -11.42
CA GLU A 68 -17.50 -2.74 -12.65
C GLU A 68 -17.43 -1.27 -13.05
N THR A 69 -17.62 -0.36 -12.09
CA THR A 69 -17.72 1.08 -12.37
C THR A 69 -16.42 1.85 -12.15
N GLU A 70 -15.45 1.27 -11.43
CA GLU A 70 -14.21 1.92 -10.98
C GLU A 70 -14.42 3.16 -10.11
N GLU A 71 -15.65 3.40 -9.65
CA GLU A 71 -15.96 4.49 -8.73
C GLU A 71 -15.36 4.21 -7.34
N ILE A 72 -15.01 5.27 -6.61
CA ILE A 72 -14.48 5.17 -5.26
C ILE A 72 -15.64 4.77 -4.32
N VAL A 73 -15.51 3.61 -3.69
CA VAL A 73 -16.47 3.09 -2.71
C VAL A 73 -16.07 3.51 -1.29
N TRP A 74 -14.77 3.51 -1.01
CA TRP A 74 -14.21 3.95 0.27
C TRP A 74 -12.80 4.51 0.08
N GLY A 75 -12.31 5.23 1.08
CA GLY A 75 -10.95 5.76 1.09
C GLY A 75 -10.93 7.23 1.46
N SER A 76 -9.85 7.92 1.09
CA SER A 76 -9.74 9.34 1.37
C SER A 76 -10.66 10.17 0.46
N VAL A 77 -11.65 10.82 1.07
CA VAL A 77 -12.61 11.70 0.39
C VAL A 77 -11.99 13.07 0.03
N GLY A 78 -10.98 13.51 0.79
CA GLY A 78 -10.41 14.85 0.72
C GLY A 78 -9.15 14.99 -0.13
N GLY A 79 -8.74 13.95 -0.87
CA GLY A 79 -7.42 13.90 -1.50
C GLY A 79 -6.41 13.08 -0.69
N PRO A 80 -5.15 13.02 -1.11
CA PRO A 80 -4.14 12.22 -0.43
C PRO A 80 -3.85 12.75 0.97
N PHE A 81 -3.45 11.87 1.88
CA PHE A 81 -2.85 12.28 3.14
C PHE A 81 -1.40 12.69 2.91
N ASP A 82 -1.00 13.83 3.47
CA ASP A 82 0.39 14.32 3.48
C ASP A 82 0.92 14.23 4.92
N PHE A 83 1.81 13.27 5.15
CA PHE A 83 2.42 13.03 6.45
C PHE A 83 3.83 13.63 6.49
N ASP A 84 4.07 14.51 7.47
CA ASP A 84 5.41 14.99 7.77
C ASP A 84 6.13 14.04 8.74
N LYS A 85 7.43 13.82 8.51
CA LYS A 85 8.29 13.04 9.40
C LYS A 85 8.56 13.83 10.68
N VAL A 86 8.00 13.37 11.80
CA VAL A 86 8.19 13.98 13.12
C VAL A 86 9.43 13.43 13.84
N GLU A 87 9.68 12.13 13.72
CA GLU A 87 10.81 11.44 14.35
C GLU A 87 11.36 10.36 13.39
N SER A 88 12.66 10.07 13.52
CA SER A 88 13.35 9.07 12.71
C SER A 88 13.72 7.86 13.54
N PHE A 89 13.36 6.66 13.05
CA PHE A 89 13.77 5.37 13.61
C PHE A 89 14.81 4.67 12.73
N ALA A 90 15.52 5.40 11.87
CA ALA A 90 16.47 4.84 10.91
C ALA A 90 17.58 3.99 11.56
N ASP A 91 18.05 4.38 12.75
CA ASP A 91 19.10 3.66 13.48
C ASP A 91 18.65 2.29 14.02
N LEU A 92 17.36 1.97 13.95
CA LEU A 92 16.80 0.68 14.35
C LEU A 92 16.63 -0.29 13.17
N VAL A 93 16.89 0.16 11.94
CA VAL A 93 16.76 -0.68 10.75
C VAL A 93 17.93 -1.67 10.71
N VAL A 94 17.61 -2.96 10.77
CA VAL A 94 18.58 -4.05 10.60
C VAL A 94 18.53 -4.51 9.15
N GLU A 95 19.62 -4.29 8.42
CA GLU A 95 19.75 -4.83 7.07
C GLU A 95 19.64 -6.36 7.10
N PRO A 96 18.88 -6.97 6.16
CA PRO A 96 18.79 -8.42 6.10
C PRO A 96 20.18 -9.02 5.86
N SER A 97 20.43 -10.21 6.42
CA SER A 97 21.68 -10.92 6.11
C SER A 97 21.72 -11.27 4.61
N PRO A 98 22.91 -11.31 3.99
CA PRO A 98 23.05 -11.61 2.56
C PRO A 98 22.40 -12.94 2.12
N GLU A 99 22.33 -13.92 3.04
CA GLU A 99 21.70 -15.22 2.81
C GLU A 99 20.18 -15.12 2.60
N ARG A 100 19.54 -14.07 3.15
CA ARG A 100 18.10 -13.82 3.01
C ARG A 100 17.75 -13.20 1.67
N GLU A 101 18.65 -12.41 1.08
CA GLU A 101 18.48 -11.81 -0.26
C GLU A 101 18.44 -12.86 -1.38
N LEU A 102 19.24 -13.93 -1.29
CA LEU A 102 19.24 -15.03 -2.27
C LEU A 102 17.96 -15.89 -2.26
N SER A 103 17.12 -15.75 -1.22
CA SER A 103 15.86 -16.50 -1.08
C SER A 103 14.62 -15.72 -1.51
N ALA A 104 14.77 -14.45 -1.89
CA ALA A 104 13.68 -13.66 -2.43
C ALA A 104 13.31 -14.19 -3.83
N PRO A 105 12.03 -14.49 -4.09
CA PRO A 105 11.56 -15.06 -5.35
C PRO A 105 11.65 -14.11 -6.54
#